data_AF-A0A0N4W583-F1
#
_entry.id   AF-A0A0N4W583-F1
#
_cell.length_a   1.000
_cell.length_b   1.000
_cell.length_c   1.000
_cell.angle_alpha   90.00
_cell.angle_beta   90.00
_cell.angle_gamma   90.00
#
_symmetry.space_group_name_H-M   'P 1'
#
loop_
_entity.id
_entity.type
_entity.pdbx_description
1 polymer ?
#
loop_
_entity_poly.entity_id
_entity_poly.type
_entity_poly.pdbx_seq_one_letter_code
_entity_poly.pdbx_strand_id
1 'polypeptide(L)'
;MPVYHDYYSYVPNADLFLGAPPENQNLNTHLGLESSSQKPNLTSECSHDVGPNQSPSKDGWARMERNINQMKNSLLNLLSHSRLQEEKTEAVEGLLKKILDRLPEKETETTLNYTFVPYEEVVRLHEAYPTNPRAFVRALEVLTYQDQVYELQTAVNKRLFTLDRVEFIRKCLFRHYAVPPHLQEDVWRSVRASLDNRSLRLKHLIRARQRTGFRTSTPISDLLEGLDQLENGPDRQIVI
;
A
#
# COMPACT_ATOMS: atom_id res chain seq x y z
N MET A 1 38.61 -32.31 23.46
CA MET A 1 39.30 -31.06 23.85
C MET A 1 39.69 -30.37 22.55
N PRO A 2 39.13 -29.21 22.22
CA PRO A 2 39.24 -28.01 23.05
C PRO A 2 37.92 -27.50 23.63
N VAL A 3 38.12 -26.74 24.69
CA VAL A 3 37.18 -25.99 25.54
C VAL A 3 37.04 -24.61 24.93
N TYR A 4 35.82 -24.09 24.77
CA TYR A 4 35.59 -22.65 24.59
C TYR A 4 34.35 -22.20 25.38
N HIS A 5 34.68 -21.63 26.53
CA HIS A 5 34.05 -20.54 27.29
C HIS A 5 32.56 -20.24 27.17
N ASP A 6 31.89 -20.48 28.31
CA ASP A 6 30.85 -19.64 28.88
C ASP A 6 31.25 -18.15 28.89
N TYR A 7 30.43 -17.29 28.28
CA TYR A 7 30.18 -15.91 28.69
C TYR A 7 28.89 -15.46 27.99
N TYR A 8 27.78 -15.33 28.71
CA TYR A 8 27.10 -14.04 28.90
C TYR A 8 26.02 -14.15 29.96
N SER A 9 26.21 -13.29 30.95
CA SER A 9 25.45 -13.00 32.14
C SER A 9 23.99 -12.65 31.90
N TYR A 10 23.16 -13.24 32.75
CA TYR A 10 21.82 -12.81 33.15
C TYR A 10 21.80 -11.32 33.53
N VAL A 11 20.88 -10.54 32.96
CA VAL A 11 20.47 -9.23 33.50
C VAL A 11 18.95 -9.28 33.67
N PRO A 12 18.43 -9.24 34.91
CA PRO A 12 17.01 -9.06 35.16
C PRO A 12 16.66 -7.57 35.29
N ASN A 13 15.38 -7.27 35.07
CA ASN A 13 14.65 -6.03 35.32
C ASN A 13 14.66 -4.98 34.19
N ALA A 14 13.47 -4.71 33.66
CA ALA A 14 12.75 -3.49 34.01
C ALA A 14 11.28 -3.62 33.64
N ASP A 15 10.43 -3.69 34.66
CA ASP A 15 9.05 -3.24 34.58
C ASP A 15 9.05 -1.79 34.07
N LEU A 16 8.47 -1.56 32.89
CA LEU A 16 8.06 -0.23 32.45
C LEU A 16 6.59 -0.29 32.06
N PHE A 17 5.79 -0.03 33.09
CA PHE A 17 4.51 0.64 33.02
C PHE A 17 4.61 1.91 32.16
N LEU A 18 3.57 2.16 31.35
CA LEU A 18 3.11 3.40 30.68
C LEU A 18 2.60 2.96 29.29
N GLY A 19 1.36 3.14 28.87
CA GLY A 19 0.25 3.97 29.29
C GLY A 19 -0.74 3.88 28.13
N ALA A 20 -2.03 3.72 28.40
CA ALA A 20 -3.04 3.63 27.36
C ALA A 20 -3.06 4.92 26.51
N PRO A 21 -3.14 4.83 25.17
CA PRO A 21 -3.36 6.01 24.35
C PRO A 21 -4.83 6.44 24.46
N PRO A 22 -5.10 7.76 24.46
CA PRO A 22 -6.44 8.30 24.63
C PRO A 22 -7.32 8.05 23.39
N GLU A 23 -8.57 7.70 23.67
CA GLU A 23 -9.69 8.01 22.80
C GLU A 23 -9.68 9.50 22.47
N ASN A 24 -9.75 9.83 21.18
CA ASN A 24 -10.72 10.74 20.61
C ASN A 24 -10.25 11.18 19.21
N GLN A 25 -11.17 11.11 18.24
CA GLN A 25 -11.76 12.27 17.55
C GLN A 25 -12.22 11.85 16.15
N ASN A 26 -13.54 11.77 16.06
CA ASN A 26 -14.35 11.90 14.85
C ASN A 26 -13.68 12.75 13.76
N LEU A 27 -13.43 12.14 12.61
CA LEU A 27 -13.38 12.83 11.33
C LEU A 27 -14.54 12.33 10.46
N ASN A 28 -15.72 12.86 10.78
CA ASN A 28 -16.86 12.87 9.87
C ASN A 28 -16.49 13.77 8.68
N THR A 29 -16.01 13.17 7.60
CA THR A 29 -15.86 13.85 6.31
C THR A 29 -17.08 13.52 5.48
N HIS A 30 -18.12 14.34 5.65
CA HIS A 30 -19.39 14.27 4.95
C HIS A 30 -19.23 14.83 3.53
N LEU A 31 -18.72 14.01 2.60
CA LEU A 31 -18.80 14.26 1.16
C LEU A 31 -19.94 13.43 0.55
N GLY A 32 -21.16 13.78 0.94
CA GLY A 32 -22.39 13.37 0.28
C GLY A 32 -22.82 14.46 -0.70
N LEU A 33 -22.44 14.30 -1.97
CA LEU A 33 -23.04 15.02 -3.10
C LEU A 33 -24.50 14.58 -3.23
N GLU A 34 -25.42 15.28 -2.56
CA GLU A 34 -26.85 15.15 -2.82
C GLU A 34 -27.19 15.90 -4.12
N SER A 35 -27.10 15.18 -5.24
CA SER A 35 -27.70 15.58 -6.51
C SER A 35 -29.22 15.54 -6.36
N SER A 36 -29.80 16.61 -5.81
CA SER A 36 -31.25 16.82 -5.79
C SER A 36 -31.73 17.12 -7.22
N SER A 37 -32.03 16.04 -7.93
CA SER A 37 -32.64 16.04 -9.25
C SER A 37 -34.13 16.42 -9.11
N GLN A 38 -34.41 17.71 -8.97
CA GLN A 38 -35.76 18.25 -9.10
C GLN A 38 -36.21 18.15 -10.57
N LYS A 39 -37.07 17.17 -10.84
CA LYS A 39 -37.83 17.06 -12.10
C LYS A 39 -38.77 18.27 -12.20
N PRO A 40 -38.73 19.09 -13.26
CA PRO A 40 -39.79 20.06 -13.49
C PRO A 40 -41.06 19.32 -13.93
N ASN A 41 -42.14 19.52 -13.17
CA ASN A 41 -43.49 19.10 -13.51
C ASN A 41 -43.94 19.89 -14.74
N LEU A 42 -43.96 19.23 -15.91
CA LEU A 42 -44.63 19.70 -17.11
C LEU A 42 -46.12 19.39 -16.99
N THR A 43 -46.87 20.27 -16.35
CA THR A 43 -48.31 20.39 -16.60
C THR A 43 -48.53 21.59 -17.51
N SER A 44 -48.54 21.26 -18.81
CA SER A 44 -48.99 22.10 -19.90
C SER A 44 -50.51 22.22 -19.83
N GLU A 45 -51.01 23.35 -19.34
CA GLU A 45 -52.34 23.84 -19.70
C GLU A 45 -52.18 25.13 -20.49
N CYS A 46 -52.34 24.99 -21.81
CA CYS A 46 -52.55 26.08 -22.73
C CYS A 46 -53.88 26.76 -22.40
N SER A 47 -53.82 28.01 -21.93
CA SER A 47 -54.94 28.92 -22.09
C SER A 47 -54.41 30.24 -22.66
N HIS A 48 -54.72 30.44 -23.94
CA HIS A 48 -54.49 31.69 -24.66
C HIS A 48 -55.47 32.73 -24.16
N ASP A 49 -54.96 33.71 -23.41
CA ASP A 49 -55.59 35.02 -23.30
C ASP A 49 -54.51 36.07 -23.55
N VAL A 50 -54.45 36.56 -24.79
CA VAL A 50 -53.57 37.66 -25.20
C VAL A 50 -54.20 38.96 -24.71
N GLY A 51 -53.97 39.27 -23.43
CA GLY A 51 -54.24 40.58 -22.87
C GLY A 51 -53.38 41.68 -23.51
N PRO A 52 -53.85 42.93 -23.54
CA PRO A 52 -53.21 44.01 -24.27
C PRO A 52 -51.80 44.28 -23.73
N ASN A 53 -50.86 44.52 -24.64
CA ASN A 53 -49.47 44.94 -24.43
C ASN A 53 -49.35 45.96 -23.27
N GLN A 54 -49.16 45.46 -22.04
CA GLN A 54 -48.80 46.30 -20.91
C GLN A 54 -47.30 46.57 -21.03
N SER A 55 -46.97 47.80 -21.41
CA SER A 55 -45.60 48.28 -21.38
C SER A 55 -45.04 48.08 -19.96
N PRO A 56 -43.82 47.55 -19.82
CA PRO A 56 -43.25 47.27 -18.51
C PRO A 56 -43.25 48.55 -17.66
N SER A 57 -43.93 48.47 -16.51
CA SER A 57 -43.96 49.53 -15.51
C SER A 57 -42.53 50.02 -15.22
N LYS A 58 -42.36 51.32 -14.93
CA LYS A 58 -41.05 51.91 -14.58
C LYS A 58 -40.33 51.12 -13.47
N ASP A 59 -41.08 50.54 -12.54
CA ASP A 59 -40.53 49.70 -11.46
C ASP A 59 -39.99 48.35 -11.97
N GLY A 60 -40.53 47.84 -13.07
CA GLY A 60 -40.06 46.63 -13.75
C GLY A 60 -38.68 46.82 -14.39
N TRP A 61 -38.45 47.97 -15.03
CA TRP A 61 -37.14 48.33 -15.58
C TRP A 61 -36.07 48.44 -14.50
N ALA A 62 -36.37 49.12 -13.39
CA ALA A 62 -35.42 49.26 -12.28
C ALA A 62 -35.09 47.92 -11.59
N ARG A 63 -36.01 46.95 -11.57
CA ARG A 63 -35.74 45.57 -11.12
C ARG A 63 -34.85 44.83 -12.11
N MET A 64 -35.16 44.92 -13.39
CA MET A 64 -34.37 44.27 -14.44
C MET A 64 -32.94 44.80 -14.48
N GLU A 65 -32.75 46.10 -14.35
CA GLU A 65 -31.44 46.73 -14.29
C GLU A 65 -30.62 46.28 -13.07
N ARG A 66 -31.25 46.17 -11.89
CA ARG A 66 -30.60 45.58 -10.71
C ARG A 66 -30.19 44.14 -10.92
N ASN A 67 -31.04 43.33 -11.54
CA ASN A 67 -30.73 41.93 -11.86
C ASN A 67 -29.56 41.83 -12.85
N ILE A 68 -29.56 42.67 -13.90
CA ILE A 68 -28.47 42.73 -14.89
C ILE A 68 -27.16 43.10 -14.20
N ASN A 69 -27.17 44.12 -13.35
CA ASN A 69 -25.98 44.54 -12.60
C ASN A 69 -25.50 43.47 -11.62
N GLN A 70 -26.41 42.77 -10.96
CA GLN A 70 -26.08 41.64 -10.08
C GLN A 70 -25.43 40.50 -10.87
N MET A 71 -26.00 40.10 -12.02
CA MET A 71 -25.43 39.07 -12.88
C MET A 71 -24.04 39.47 -13.39
N LYS A 72 -23.88 40.73 -13.82
CA LYS A 72 -22.58 41.27 -14.27
C LYS A 72 -21.52 41.15 -13.17
N ASN A 73 -21.86 41.52 -11.94
CA ASN A 73 -20.94 41.41 -10.81
C ASN A 73 -20.60 39.95 -10.47
N SER A 74 -21.59 39.05 -10.51
CA SER A 74 -21.35 37.62 -10.32
C SER A 74 -20.42 37.04 -11.38
N LEU A 75 -20.59 37.43 -12.66
CA LEU A 75 -19.72 36.99 -13.75
C LEU A 75 -18.28 37.52 -13.60
N LEU A 76 -18.11 38.79 -13.19
CA LEU A 76 -16.79 39.36 -12.93
C LEU A 76 -16.07 38.64 -11.78
N ASN A 77 -16.80 38.28 -10.72
CA ASN A 77 -16.26 37.52 -9.60
C ASN A 77 -15.84 36.10 -10.03
N LEU A 78 -16.65 35.43 -10.86
CA LEU A 78 -16.32 34.10 -11.38
C LEU A 78 -15.09 34.14 -12.29
N LEU A 79 -14.98 35.13 -13.17
CA LEU A 79 -13.79 35.31 -14.03
C LEU A 79 -12.53 35.55 -13.21
N SER A 80 -12.63 36.40 -12.17
CA SER A 80 -11.53 36.67 -11.26
C SER A 80 -11.10 35.42 -10.49
N HIS A 81 -12.07 34.61 -10.05
CA HIS A 81 -11.79 33.33 -9.38
C HIS A 81 -11.14 32.31 -10.32
N SER A 82 -11.62 32.20 -11.58
CA SER A 82 -11.05 31.29 -12.58
C SER A 82 -9.58 31.63 -12.85
N ARG A 83 -9.28 32.92 -13.06
CA ARG A 83 -7.92 33.39 -13.28
C ARG A 83 -6.98 33.09 -12.10
N LEU A 84 -7.49 33.23 -10.88
CA LEU A 84 -6.73 32.87 -9.68
C LEU A 84 -6.48 31.36 -9.57
N GLN A 85 -7.41 30.53 -10.03
CA GLN A 85 -7.22 29.07 -10.06
C GLN A 85 -6.16 28.67 -11.10
N GLU A 86 -6.18 29.29 -12.29
CA GLU A 86 -5.17 29.07 -13.33
C GLU A 86 -3.75 29.39 -12.82
N GLU A 87 -3.57 30.54 -12.15
CA GLU A 87 -2.29 30.94 -11.57
C GLU A 87 -1.80 29.94 -10.50
N LYS A 88 -2.72 29.42 -9.67
CA LYS A 88 -2.39 28.38 -8.68
C LYS A 88 -1.98 27.07 -9.34
N THR A 89 -2.66 26.66 -10.40
CA THR A 89 -2.32 25.44 -11.13
C THR A 89 -0.94 25.56 -11.79
N GLU A 90 -0.63 26.69 -12.42
CA GLU A 90 0.68 26.95 -13.00
C GLU A 90 1.80 26.94 -11.94
N ALA A 91 1.55 27.49 -10.76
CA ALA A 91 2.50 27.46 -9.64
C ALA A 91 2.78 26.03 -9.15
N VAL A 92 1.74 25.20 -9.03
CA VAL A 92 1.87 23.78 -8.65
C VAL A 92 2.61 23.00 -9.71
N GLU A 93 2.30 23.20 -10.99
CA GLU A 93 3.02 22.56 -12.10
C GLU A 93 4.50 22.95 -12.12
N GLY A 94 4.81 24.22 -11.86
CA GLY A 94 6.19 24.71 -11.74
C GLY A 94 6.94 24.07 -10.57
N LEU A 95 6.28 23.87 -9.42
CA LEU A 95 6.86 23.15 -8.28
C LEU A 95 7.08 21.67 -8.60
N LEU A 96 6.11 21.01 -9.25
CA LEU A 96 6.24 19.61 -9.67
C LEU A 96 7.43 19.42 -10.63
N LYS A 97 7.60 20.31 -11.61
CA LYS A 97 8.77 20.29 -12.50
C LYS A 97 10.07 20.44 -11.71
N LYS A 98 10.15 21.41 -10.78
CA LYS A 98 11.34 21.59 -9.92
C LYS A 98 11.61 20.39 -9.01
N ILE A 99 10.58 19.68 -8.55
CA ILE A 99 10.75 18.45 -7.77
C ILE A 99 11.27 17.33 -8.68
N LEU A 100 10.70 17.18 -9.88
CA LEU A 100 11.14 16.19 -10.87
C LEU A 100 12.60 16.44 -11.29
N ASP A 101 13.00 17.69 -11.50
CA ASP A 101 14.39 18.05 -11.86
C ASP A 101 15.39 17.82 -10.72
N ARG A 102 14.92 17.80 -9.46
CA ARG A 102 15.75 17.53 -8.27
C ARG A 102 15.78 16.07 -7.87
N LEU A 103 14.91 15.24 -8.43
CA LEU A 103 14.99 13.81 -8.23
C LEU A 103 16.21 13.30 -9.00
N PRO A 104 17.10 12.51 -8.37
CA PRO A 104 18.16 11.85 -9.10
C PRO A 104 17.53 11.09 -10.26
N GLU A 105 18.08 11.33 -11.45
CA GLU A 105 17.72 10.67 -12.71
C GLU A 105 17.50 9.19 -12.40
N LYS A 106 16.30 8.66 -12.71
CA LYS A 106 15.88 7.29 -12.40
C LYS A 106 17.09 6.38 -12.62
N GLU A 107 17.68 5.89 -11.53
CA GLU A 107 18.79 4.95 -11.60
C GLU A 107 18.35 3.90 -12.60
N THR A 108 19.07 3.83 -13.72
CA THR A 108 18.84 2.82 -14.73
C THR A 108 18.89 1.49 -13.97
N GLU A 109 17.74 0.81 -13.89
CA GLU A 109 17.43 -0.33 -13.01
C GLU A 109 18.24 -1.60 -13.32
N THR A 110 19.51 -1.50 -13.72
CA THR A 110 20.26 -2.63 -14.25
C THR A 110 21.10 -3.33 -13.21
N THR A 111 21.42 -2.70 -12.07
CA THR A 111 22.23 -3.32 -11.03
C THR A 111 21.42 -3.56 -9.77
N LEU A 112 20.89 -4.78 -9.66
CA LEU A 112 20.37 -5.29 -8.41
C LEU A 112 21.46 -5.16 -7.33
N ASN A 113 21.16 -4.45 -6.24
CA ASN A 113 22.11 -4.31 -5.15
C ASN A 113 22.03 -5.55 -4.23
N TYR A 114 23.10 -6.36 -4.21
CA TYR A 114 23.20 -7.60 -3.44
C TYR A 114 23.69 -7.37 -2.00
N THR A 115 23.28 -6.28 -1.36
CA THR A 115 23.70 -5.92 0.01
C THR A 115 23.28 -6.96 1.06
N PHE A 116 22.12 -7.59 0.88
CA PHE A 116 21.56 -8.49 1.91
C PHE A 116 22.00 -9.95 1.74
N VAL A 117 22.11 -10.41 0.49
CA VAL A 117 22.48 -11.78 0.16
C VAL A 117 23.44 -11.72 -1.03
N PRO A 118 24.63 -12.37 -0.96
CA PRO A 118 25.58 -12.42 -2.06
C PRO A 118 24.94 -12.99 -3.34
N TYR A 119 25.39 -12.51 -4.50
CA TYR A 119 24.87 -12.93 -5.79
C TYR A 119 24.95 -14.44 -5.99
N GLU A 120 26.05 -15.05 -5.58
CA GLU A 120 26.32 -16.47 -5.74
C GLU A 120 25.28 -17.34 -5.00
N GLU A 121 24.83 -16.90 -3.82
CA GLU A 121 23.80 -17.59 -3.05
C GLU A 121 22.42 -17.44 -3.71
N VAL A 122 22.11 -16.25 -4.26
CA VAL A 122 20.85 -16.04 -4.99
C VAL A 122 20.79 -16.91 -6.25
N VAL A 123 21.90 -17.02 -7.00
CA VAL A 123 21.99 -17.90 -8.16
C VAL A 123 21.84 -19.36 -7.76
N ARG A 124 22.53 -19.81 -6.71
CA ARG A 124 22.40 -21.18 -6.20
C ARG A 124 20.96 -21.51 -5.80
N LEU A 125 20.27 -20.58 -5.14
CA LEU A 125 18.84 -20.74 -4.83
C LEU A 125 17.98 -20.83 -6.09
N HIS A 126 18.26 -20.01 -7.11
CA HIS A 126 17.51 -20.05 -8.36
C HIS A 126 17.70 -21.38 -9.09
N GLU A 127 18.94 -21.90 -9.13
CA GLU A 127 19.26 -23.21 -9.70
C GLU A 127 18.58 -24.37 -8.96
N ALA A 128 18.38 -24.23 -7.64
CA ALA A 128 17.64 -25.22 -6.84
C ALA A 128 16.11 -25.19 -7.13
N TYR A 129 15.56 -24.06 -7.57
CA TYR A 129 14.13 -23.86 -7.77
C TYR A 129 13.78 -23.24 -9.15
N PRO A 130 14.25 -23.79 -10.28
CA PRO A 130 14.19 -23.10 -11.58
C PRO A 130 12.77 -22.86 -12.09
N THR A 131 11.80 -23.68 -11.67
CA THR A 131 10.40 -23.61 -12.12
C THR A 131 9.45 -23.07 -11.05
N ASN A 132 9.90 -22.91 -9.80
CA ASN A 132 9.03 -22.61 -8.67
C ASN A 132 9.42 -21.28 -7.98
N PRO A 133 8.88 -20.13 -8.46
CA PRO A 133 9.20 -18.83 -7.90
C PRO A 133 8.78 -18.67 -6.43
N ARG A 134 7.73 -19.39 -6.00
CA ARG A 134 7.29 -19.35 -4.59
C ARG A 134 8.28 -20.06 -3.67
N ALA A 135 8.82 -21.20 -4.10
CA ALA A 135 9.84 -21.92 -3.34
C ALA A 135 11.15 -21.11 -3.28
N PHE A 136 11.58 -20.56 -4.42
CA PHE A 136 12.74 -19.67 -4.49
C PHE A 136 12.61 -18.49 -3.53
N VAL A 137 11.51 -17.74 -3.60
CA VAL A 137 11.33 -16.55 -2.76
C VAL A 137 11.26 -16.91 -1.28
N ARG A 138 10.69 -18.06 -0.91
CA ARG A 138 10.72 -18.52 0.48
C ARG A 138 12.13 -18.79 0.96
N ALA A 139 12.93 -19.54 0.19
CA ALA A 139 14.32 -19.81 0.56
C ALA A 139 15.14 -18.51 0.63
N LEU A 140 14.92 -17.59 -0.31
CA LEU A 140 15.57 -16.29 -0.33
C LEU A 140 15.17 -15.42 0.87
N GLU A 141 13.89 -15.47 1.28
CA GLU A 141 13.41 -14.76 2.47
C GLU A 141 14.12 -15.26 3.73
N VAL A 142 14.34 -16.57 3.88
CA VAL A 142 15.08 -17.12 5.03
C VAL A 142 16.50 -16.59 5.08
N LEU A 143 17.23 -16.60 3.95
CA LEU A 143 18.59 -16.06 3.89
C LEU A 143 18.63 -14.55 4.17
N THR A 144 17.69 -13.80 3.59
CA THR A 144 17.63 -12.33 3.72
C THR A 144 17.36 -11.88 5.16
N TYR A 145 16.65 -12.70 5.95
CA TYR A 145 16.27 -12.41 7.34
C TYR A 145 17.00 -13.28 8.37
N GLN A 146 18.14 -13.88 8.03
CA GLN A 146 18.91 -14.74 8.94
C GLN A 146 19.23 -14.04 10.28
N ASP A 147 19.52 -12.74 10.24
CA ASP A 147 19.86 -11.94 11.43
C ASP A 147 18.62 -11.43 12.19
N GLN A 148 17.43 -11.45 11.56
CA GLN A 148 16.19 -10.88 12.08
C GLN A 148 15.01 -11.83 11.87
N VAL A 149 15.14 -13.06 12.36
CA VAL A 149 14.17 -14.15 12.18
C VAL A 149 12.78 -13.81 12.75
N TYR A 150 12.69 -12.89 13.73
CA TYR A 150 11.40 -12.46 14.28
C TYR A 150 10.53 -11.74 13.25
N GLU A 151 11.10 -11.07 12.24
CA GLU A 151 10.35 -10.41 11.16
C GLU A 151 9.61 -11.40 10.25
N LEU A 152 10.08 -12.64 10.17
CA LEU A 152 9.41 -13.71 9.41
C LEU A 152 8.04 -14.08 9.99
N GLN A 153 7.81 -13.75 11.27
CA GLN A 153 6.49 -13.89 11.88
C GLN A 153 5.57 -12.76 11.42
N THR A 154 6.06 -11.62 10.97
CA THR A 154 5.24 -10.50 10.52
C THR A 154 4.82 -10.71 9.07
N ALA A 155 3.55 -10.42 8.76
CA ALA A 155 3.06 -10.44 7.38
C ALA A 155 3.79 -9.40 6.55
N VAL A 156 4.08 -9.69 5.27
CA VAL A 156 4.95 -8.87 4.41
C VAL A 156 4.47 -7.42 4.36
N ASN A 157 3.17 -7.18 4.22
CA ASN A 157 2.60 -5.83 4.18
C ASN A 157 2.72 -5.05 5.49
N LYS A 158 3.06 -5.72 6.60
CA LYS A 158 3.21 -5.11 7.93
C LYS A 158 4.68 -4.89 8.32
N ARG A 159 5.64 -5.28 7.47
CA ARG A 159 7.08 -5.12 7.71
C ARG A 159 7.55 -3.73 7.32
N LEU A 160 7.14 -2.73 8.09
CA LEU A 160 7.42 -1.32 7.78
C LEU A 160 8.91 -0.96 7.92
N PHE A 161 9.64 -1.65 8.79
CA PHE A 161 11.04 -1.36 9.09
C PHE A 161 12.04 -2.06 8.16
N THR A 162 11.59 -3.03 7.34
CA THR A 162 12.45 -3.84 6.46
C THR A 162 11.93 -3.85 5.01
N LEU A 163 11.37 -2.72 4.57
CA LEU A 163 10.83 -2.56 3.21
C LEU A 163 11.91 -2.75 2.13
N ASP A 164 13.13 -2.31 2.42
CA ASP A 164 14.34 -2.51 1.62
C ASP A 164 14.61 -3.98 1.31
N ARG A 165 14.51 -4.86 2.31
CA ARG A 165 14.66 -6.32 2.14
C ARG A 165 13.52 -6.92 1.33
N VAL A 166 12.28 -6.47 1.54
CA VAL A 166 11.13 -6.91 0.75
C VAL A 166 11.29 -6.51 -0.71
N GLU A 167 11.77 -5.29 -0.97
CA GLU A 167 12.04 -4.81 -2.32
C GLU A 167 13.20 -5.56 -2.97
N PHE A 168 14.26 -5.88 -2.22
CA PHE A 168 15.35 -6.74 -2.68
C PHE A 168 14.84 -8.10 -3.15
N ILE A 169 14.04 -8.78 -2.33
CA ILE A 169 13.43 -10.09 -2.67
C ILE A 169 12.57 -9.97 -3.94
N ARG A 170 11.76 -8.91 -4.03
CA ARG A 170 10.90 -8.65 -5.20
C ARG A 170 11.72 -8.45 -6.46
N LYS A 171 12.79 -7.66 -6.40
CA LYS A 171 13.69 -7.40 -7.54
C LYS A 171 14.46 -8.68 -7.94
N CYS A 172 14.93 -9.49 -6.98
CA CYS A 172 15.54 -10.80 -7.24
C CYS A 172 14.58 -11.70 -8.04
N LEU A 173 13.35 -11.83 -7.57
CA LEU A 173 12.32 -12.64 -8.22
C LEU A 173 12.13 -12.23 -9.69
N PHE A 174 11.94 -10.94 -9.95
CA PHE A 174 11.67 -10.48 -11.32
C PHE A 174 12.89 -10.63 -12.23
N ARG A 175 14.10 -10.40 -11.70
CA ARG A 175 15.35 -10.53 -12.45
C ARG A 175 15.63 -11.97 -12.86
N HIS A 176 15.52 -12.92 -11.92
CA HIS A 176 15.91 -14.30 -12.16
C HIS A 176 14.87 -15.09 -12.97
N TYR A 177 13.57 -14.81 -12.80
CA TYR A 177 12.49 -15.44 -13.57
C TYR A 177 12.09 -14.66 -14.83
N ALA A 178 12.83 -13.61 -15.19
CA ALA A 178 12.57 -12.75 -16.34
C ALA A 178 11.10 -12.31 -16.46
N VAL A 179 10.49 -11.88 -15.34
CA VAL A 179 9.05 -11.58 -15.28
C VAL A 179 8.75 -10.27 -16.03
N PRO A 180 7.88 -10.30 -17.07
CA PRO A 180 7.51 -9.10 -17.82
C PRO A 180 6.87 -8.03 -16.94
N PRO A 181 7.12 -6.72 -17.17
CA PRO A 181 6.61 -5.64 -16.31
C PRO A 181 5.09 -5.68 -16.05
N HIS A 182 4.31 -6.05 -17.06
CA HIS A 182 2.84 -6.14 -16.95
C HIS A 182 2.35 -7.32 -16.08
N LEU A 183 3.18 -8.34 -15.84
CA LEU A 183 2.86 -9.49 -14.98
C LEU A 183 3.50 -9.40 -13.59
N GLN A 184 4.41 -8.45 -13.37
CA GLN A 184 5.18 -8.35 -12.13
C GLN A 184 4.29 -8.24 -10.89
N GLU A 185 3.24 -7.42 -10.93
CA GLU A 185 2.35 -7.24 -9.78
C GLU A 185 1.53 -8.50 -9.48
N ASP A 186 1.09 -9.24 -10.50
CA ASP A 186 0.33 -10.48 -10.30
C ASP A 186 1.19 -11.63 -9.78
N VAL A 187 2.40 -11.78 -10.33
CA VAL A 187 3.39 -12.74 -9.82
C VAL A 187 3.75 -12.40 -8.37
N TRP A 188 4.01 -11.12 -8.09
CA TRP A 188 4.32 -10.67 -6.74
C TRP A 188 3.17 -10.87 -5.76
N ARG A 189 1.93 -10.58 -6.16
CA ARG A 189 0.74 -10.85 -5.34
C ARG A 189 0.63 -12.33 -4.98
N SER A 190 0.89 -13.22 -5.95
CA SER A 190 0.88 -14.67 -5.73
C SER A 190 1.97 -15.13 -4.76
N VAL A 191 3.19 -14.64 -4.93
CA VAL A 191 4.33 -14.96 -4.04
C VAL A 191 4.12 -14.38 -2.64
N ARG A 192 3.68 -13.14 -2.53
CA ARG A 192 3.39 -12.48 -1.25
C ARG A 192 2.35 -13.26 -0.45
N ALA A 193 1.28 -13.76 -1.08
CA ALA A 193 0.30 -14.60 -0.41
C ALA A 193 0.94 -15.88 0.18
N SER A 194 1.92 -16.46 -0.52
CA SER A 194 2.68 -17.62 -0.02
C SER A 194 3.53 -17.27 1.22
N LEU A 195 4.19 -16.10 1.21
CA LEU A 195 4.96 -15.60 2.35
C LEU A 195 4.06 -15.27 3.56
N ASP A 196 2.93 -14.62 3.33
CA ASP A 196 1.97 -14.30 4.39
C ASP A 196 1.40 -15.58 5.03
N ASN A 197 1.07 -16.60 4.22
CA ASN A 197 0.64 -17.90 4.72
C ASN A 197 1.73 -18.59 5.57
N ARG A 198 3.01 -18.48 5.17
CA ARG A 198 4.15 -18.94 5.99
C ARG A 198 4.18 -18.20 7.33
N SER A 199 4.08 -16.87 7.32
CA SER A 199 4.10 -16.06 8.55
C SER A 199 2.97 -16.45 9.51
N LEU A 200 1.77 -16.71 8.99
CA LEU A 200 0.62 -17.18 9.77
C LEU A 200 0.88 -18.55 10.39
N ARG A 201 1.37 -19.52 9.60
CA ARG A 201 1.73 -20.85 10.11
C ARG A 201 2.77 -20.74 11.23
N LEU A 202 3.80 -19.91 11.04
CA LEU A 202 4.84 -19.69 12.05
C LEU A 202 4.27 -19.10 13.35
N LYS A 203 3.36 -18.11 13.26
CA LYS A 203 2.65 -17.59 14.44
C LYS A 203 1.84 -18.66 15.15
N HIS A 204 1.13 -19.51 14.41
CA HIS A 204 0.34 -20.58 14.98
C HIS A 204 1.21 -21.61 15.70
N LEU A 205 2.35 -22.00 15.11
CA LEU A 205 3.31 -22.90 15.73
C LEU A 205 3.90 -22.33 17.03
N ILE A 206 4.31 -21.06 17.01
CA ILE A 206 4.86 -20.40 18.20
C ILE A 206 3.81 -20.29 19.31
N ARG A 207 2.57 -19.91 18.97
CA ARG A 207 1.45 -19.86 19.94
C ARG A 207 1.09 -21.24 20.49
N ALA A 208 1.12 -22.29 19.65
CA ALA A 208 0.85 -23.66 20.10
C ALA A 208 1.91 -24.11 21.12
N ARG A 209 3.18 -23.83 20.84
CA ARG A 209 4.31 -24.13 21.73
C ARG A 209 4.25 -23.37 23.06
N GLN A 210 3.81 -22.11 23.06
CA GLN A 210 3.59 -21.35 24.29
C GLN A 210 2.48 -21.94 25.18
N ARG A 211 1.51 -22.66 24.59
CA ARG A 211 0.43 -23.33 25.33
C ARG A 211 0.84 -24.69 25.88
N THR A 212 1.71 -25.40 25.17
CA THR A 212 2.29 -26.67 25.62
C THR A 212 3.53 -26.36 26.47
N GLY A 213 3.34 -26.05 27.76
CA GLY A 213 4.38 -25.61 28.70
C GLY A 213 5.50 -26.62 29.01
N PHE A 214 5.85 -27.53 28.09
CA PHE A 214 6.95 -28.47 28.26
C PHE A 214 8.14 -28.12 27.37
N ARG A 215 9.28 -28.00 28.04
CA ARG A 215 10.61 -27.62 27.54
C ARG A 215 11.07 -28.49 26.38
N THR A 216 11.18 -27.91 25.19
CA THR A 216 12.32 -28.16 24.29
C THR A 216 12.67 -26.83 23.64
N SER A 217 13.88 -26.34 23.82
CA SER A 217 14.42 -25.10 23.24
C SER A 217 14.89 -25.33 21.80
N THR A 218 14.00 -25.69 20.88
CA THR A 218 14.34 -25.64 19.45
C THR A 218 14.35 -24.17 18.99
N PRO A 219 15.48 -23.64 18.47
CA PRO A 219 15.54 -22.31 17.87
C PRO A 219 14.51 -22.17 16.74
N ILE A 220 14.08 -20.93 16.46
CA ILE A 220 13.08 -20.64 15.42
C ILE A 220 13.55 -21.14 14.05
N SER A 221 14.86 -21.20 13.81
CA SER A 221 15.49 -21.77 12.62
C SER A 221 15.04 -23.21 12.34
N ASP A 222 14.94 -24.07 13.36
CA ASP A 222 14.52 -25.47 13.20
C ASP A 222 13.04 -25.58 12.79
N LEU A 223 12.21 -24.61 13.18
CA LEU A 223 10.80 -24.55 12.77
C LEU A 223 10.65 -24.16 11.31
N LEU A 224 11.57 -23.36 10.79
CA LEU A 224 11.58 -22.97 9.39
C LEU A 224 11.87 -24.17 8.48
N GLU A 225 12.80 -25.04 8.85
CA GLU A 225 13.12 -26.26 8.08
C GLU A 225 11.93 -27.23 8.01
N GLY A 226 11.18 -27.39 9.11
CA GLY A 226 9.99 -28.26 9.14
C GLY A 226 8.81 -27.75 8.30
N LEU A 227 8.69 -26.43 8.12
CA LEU A 227 7.59 -25.84 7.35
C LEU A 227 7.74 -26.04 5.83
N ASP A 228 8.97 -26.12 5.33
CA ASP A 228 9.24 -26.31 3.90
C ASP A 228 9.07 -27.78 3.46
N GLN A 229 9.19 -28.74 4.37
CA GLN A 229 8.93 -30.17 4.12
C GLN A 229 7.43 -30.50 3.97
N LEU A 230 6.56 -29.79 4.68
CA LEU A 230 5.10 -30.01 4.65
C LEU A 230 4.42 -29.59 3.35
N GLU A 231 5.08 -28.76 2.53
CA GLU A 231 4.50 -28.26 1.28
C GLU A 231 5.05 -28.95 0.02
N ASN A 232 6.22 -29.59 0.12
CA ASN A 232 6.87 -30.33 -0.98
C ASN A 232 6.82 -31.85 -0.80
N GLY A 233 6.04 -32.36 0.15
CA GLY A 233 5.86 -33.81 0.34
C GLY A 233 5.22 -34.47 -0.89
N PRO A 234 5.66 -35.69 -1.28
CA PRO A 234 5.20 -36.39 -2.49
C PRO A 234 3.70 -36.78 -2.50
N ASP A 235 2.97 -36.59 -1.39
CA ASP A 235 1.59 -37.07 -1.20
C ASP A 235 0.50 -36.08 -1.66
N ARG A 236 0.76 -35.26 -2.67
CA ARG A 236 -0.29 -34.51 -3.38
C ARG A 236 -0.42 -34.96 -4.83
N GLN A 237 -0.52 -36.27 -5.06
CA GLN A 237 -1.23 -36.76 -6.24
C GLN A 237 -2.73 -36.54 -6.02
N ILE A 238 -3.25 -35.47 -6.61
CA ILE A 238 -4.69 -35.36 -6.88
C ILE A 238 -4.99 -36.47 -7.89
N VAL A 239 -5.63 -37.52 -7.41
CA VAL A 239 -6.34 -38.47 -8.27
C VAL A 239 -7.45 -37.68 -8.93
N ILE A 240 -7.31 -37.41 -10.23
CA ILE A 240 -8.42 -37.03 -11.12
C ILE A 240 -8.96 -38.31 -11.74
#